data_AF-A0AA37BMC4-F1
#
_entry.id   AF-A0AA37BMC4-F1
#
_cell.length_a   1.000
_cell.length_b   1.000
_cell.length_c   1.000
_cell.angle_alpha   90.00
_cell.angle_beta   90.00
_cell.angle_gamma   90.00
#
_symmetry.space_group_name_H-M   'P 1'
#
loop_
_entity.id
_entity.type
_entity.pdbx_description
1 polymer ?
#
loop_
_entity_poly.entity_id
_entity_poly.type
_entity_poly.pdbx_seq_one_letter_code
_entity_poly.pdbx_strand_id
1 'polypeptide(L)'
;MTGPAEPRGAVARHDQWRTTHLAERNGLWCIRIGHPGYARSGGLFAAAVSAAPLCRPTMIVRWGPADDGGAVDKRGACLGCTWEGPTRRSVNDAVEDAHDHAWPSWRSLLAVRELRTSSHDPEAVRRWRLQVTSSYPPGWLESGGPIVVRRRNPDDRMHRAGKAPSGGYEIVAVPDLREESSGEAVQGTLPGL
;
A
#
# COMPACT_ATOMS: atom_id res chain seq x y z
N MET A 1 15.70 -17.05 -32.43
CA MET A 1 15.95 -15.64 -32.10
C MET A 1 15.12 -15.30 -30.88
N THR A 2 15.72 -15.31 -29.70
CA THR A 2 15.09 -14.81 -28.48
C THR A 2 14.95 -13.30 -28.63
N GLY A 3 13.72 -12.78 -28.54
CA GLY A 3 13.50 -11.33 -28.50
C GLY A 3 14.28 -10.69 -27.33
N PRO A 4 14.43 -9.36 -27.32
CA PRO A 4 15.06 -8.69 -26.18
C PRO A 4 14.36 -9.10 -24.89
N ALA A 5 15.15 -9.46 -23.87
CA ALA A 5 14.61 -9.84 -22.58
C ALA A 5 13.78 -8.68 -22.01
N GLU A 6 12.59 -9.00 -21.50
CA GLU A 6 11.71 -8.01 -20.88
C GLU A 6 12.44 -7.33 -19.70
N PRO A 7 12.44 -6.00 -19.58
CA PRO A 7 13.12 -5.32 -18.49
C PRO A 7 12.52 -5.72 -17.14
N ARG A 8 13.36 -5.75 -16.11
CA ARG A 8 12.96 -6.11 -14.74
C ARG A 8 13.09 -4.94 -13.78
N GLY A 9 12.24 -4.95 -12.76
CA GLY A 9 12.12 -3.91 -11.74
C GLY A 9 11.11 -2.84 -12.12
N ALA A 10 10.50 -2.23 -11.10
CA ALA A 10 9.44 -1.24 -11.29
C ALA A 10 9.90 -0.05 -12.14
N VAL A 11 11.12 0.43 -11.89
CA VAL A 11 11.72 1.59 -12.58
C VAL A 11 11.87 1.31 -14.08
N ALA A 12 12.62 0.27 -14.44
CA ALA A 12 12.90 -0.05 -15.84
C ALA A 12 11.63 -0.37 -16.65
N ARG A 13 10.67 -1.08 -16.04
CA ARG A 13 9.37 -1.36 -16.66
C ARG A 13 8.56 -0.09 -16.89
N HIS A 14 8.50 0.79 -15.89
CA HIS A 14 7.78 2.07 -16.02
C HIS A 14 8.43 2.99 -17.05
N ASP A 15 9.76 3.05 -17.11
CA ASP A 15 10.49 3.83 -18.10
C ASP A 15 10.27 3.31 -19.52
N GLN A 16 10.27 1.99 -19.71
CA GLN A 16 9.85 1.39 -20.99
C GLN A 16 8.43 1.83 -21.34
N TRP A 17 7.46 1.64 -20.45
CA TRP A 17 6.07 2.05 -20.70
C TRP A 17 5.92 3.55 -21.01
N ARG A 18 6.70 4.42 -20.35
CA ARG A 18 6.69 5.87 -20.59
C ARG A 18 7.23 6.25 -21.97
N THR A 19 8.24 5.53 -22.44
CA THR A 19 8.93 5.81 -23.72
C THR A 19 8.31 5.10 -24.91
N THR A 20 7.57 4.01 -24.68
CA THR A 20 6.77 3.33 -25.71
C THR A 20 5.62 4.21 -26.20
N HIS A 21 5.37 4.16 -27.51
CA HIS A 21 4.27 4.86 -28.16
C HIS A 21 2.92 4.41 -27.58
N LEU A 22 1.96 5.33 -27.42
CA LEU A 22 0.72 5.06 -26.69
C LEU A 22 -0.05 3.83 -27.23
N ALA A 23 -0.06 3.63 -28.55
CA ALA A 23 -0.73 2.51 -29.22
C ALA A 23 -0.11 1.13 -28.87
N GLU A 24 1.12 1.11 -28.35
CA GLU A 24 1.89 -0.10 -28.08
C GLU A 24 2.06 -0.38 -26.58
N ARG A 25 1.43 0.41 -25.71
CA ARG A 25 1.59 0.28 -24.25
C ARG A 25 0.80 -0.87 -23.64
N ASN A 26 -0.19 -1.39 -24.33
CA ASN A 26 -0.99 -2.52 -23.84
C ASN A 26 -0.09 -3.75 -23.67
N GLY A 27 -0.28 -4.50 -22.58
CA GLY A 27 0.59 -5.63 -22.24
C GLY A 27 1.95 -5.26 -21.63
N LEU A 28 2.31 -3.98 -21.53
CA LEU A 28 3.49 -3.55 -20.78
C LEU A 28 3.16 -3.32 -19.30
N TRP A 29 4.14 -3.62 -18.45
CA TRP A 29 4.08 -3.31 -17.03
C TRP A 29 4.43 -1.84 -16.78
N CYS A 30 3.68 -1.18 -15.91
CA CYS A 30 3.99 0.18 -15.45
C CYS A 30 3.65 0.32 -13.97
N ILE A 31 4.22 1.32 -13.29
CA ILE A 31 3.79 1.66 -11.93
C ILE A 31 2.33 2.10 -12.00
N ARG A 32 1.49 1.73 -11.03
CA ARG A 32 0.08 2.14 -11.02
C ARG A 32 -0.06 3.63 -10.67
N ILE A 33 -1.00 4.31 -11.34
CA ILE A 33 -1.44 5.66 -10.97
C ILE A 33 -1.72 5.76 -9.47
N GLY A 34 -1.13 6.77 -8.83
CA GLY A 34 -1.33 7.03 -7.39
C GLY A 34 -0.40 6.25 -6.47
N HIS A 35 0.46 5.36 -6.99
CA HIS A 35 1.49 4.69 -6.20
C HIS A 35 2.85 5.42 -6.31
N PRO A 36 3.75 5.25 -5.32
CA PRO A 36 5.08 5.83 -5.34
C PRO A 36 5.84 5.46 -6.62
N GLY A 37 6.51 6.45 -7.23
CA GLY A 37 7.25 6.28 -8.47
C GLY A 37 6.41 6.44 -9.75
N TYR A 38 5.08 6.63 -9.67
CA TYR A 38 4.27 6.83 -10.88
C TYR A 38 4.59 8.15 -11.61
N ALA A 39 4.83 9.22 -10.85
CA ALA A 39 5.10 10.60 -11.31
C ALA A 39 4.41 10.97 -12.64
N ARG A 40 3.14 11.44 -12.58
CA ARG A 40 2.66 12.37 -13.63
C ARG A 40 3.52 13.62 -13.51
N SER A 41 3.95 14.19 -14.63
CA SER A 41 4.66 15.46 -14.68
C SER A 41 4.09 16.45 -13.65
N GLY A 42 4.88 16.85 -12.64
CA GLY A 42 4.57 17.93 -11.70
C GLY A 42 3.80 17.62 -10.40
N GLY A 43 3.55 16.36 -10.00
CA GLY A 43 2.86 16.05 -8.72
C GLY A 43 3.75 15.82 -7.49
N LEU A 44 3.19 15.76 -6.27
CA LEU A 44 3.89 15.45 -4.99
C LEU A 44 4.66 14.10 -4.94
N PHE A 45 4.55 13.29 -6.00
CA PHE A 45 5.30 12.04 -6.21
C PHE A 45 6.27 12.13 -7.41
N ALA A 46 6.57 13.35 -7.88
CA ALA A 46 7.40 13.65 -9.05
C ALA A 46 8.89 13.75 -8.76
N ALA A 47 9.33 13.37 -7.55
CA ALA A 47 10.72 12.93 -7.42
C ALA A 47 10.92 11.82 -8.45
N ALA A 48 11.90 12.01 -9.32
CA ALA A 48 12.22 11.10 -10.42
C ALA A 48 12.17 9.65 -9.94
N VAL A 49 11.90 8.74 -10.88
CA VAL A 49 12.02 7.28 -10.74
C VAL A 49 13.50 6.90 -10.51
N SER A 50 14.16 7.58 -9.58
CA SER A 50 15.51 7.31 -9.14
C SER A 50 15.41 6.12 -8.20
N ALA A 51 16.25 5.12 -8.46
CA ALA A 51 16.37 3.96 -7.60
C ALA A 51 16.59 4.45 -6.17
N ALA A 52 15.56 4.31 -5.32
CA ALA A 52 15.70 4.71 -3.93
C ALA A 52 16.87 3.91 -3.34
N PRO A 53 17.81 4.51 -2.60
CA PRO A 53 18.98 3.80 -2.09
C PRO A 53 18.62 2.66 -1.12
N LEU A 54 17.35 2.61 -0.68
CA LEU A 54 16.77 1.57 0.15
C LEU A 54 15.56 0.96 -0.56
N CYS A 55 15.20 -0.27 -0.19
CA CYS A 55 13.99 -0.90 -0.72
C CYS A 55 12.76 -0.05 -0.36
N ARG A 56 11.92 0.24 -1.37
CA ARG A 56 10.72 1.07 -1.24
C ARG A 56 9.54 0.39 -1.92
N PRO A 57 8.39 0.24 -1.25
CA PRO A 57 7.26 -0.49 -1.80
C PRO A 57 6.56 0.34 -2.88
N THR A 58 6.28 -0.30 -4.01
CA THR A 58 5.35 0.19 -5.03
C THR A 58 4.56 -0.99 -5.60
N MET A 59 3.68 -0.70 -6.54
CA MET A 59 2.95 -1.72 -7.28
C MET A 59 3.02 -1.42 -8.76
N ILE A 60 3.31 -2.47 -9.54
CA ILE A 60 3.21 -2.43 -11.00
C ILE A 60 1.95 -3.14 -11.47
N VAL A 61 1.44 -2.68 -12.60
CA VAL A 61 0.25 -3.17 -13.26
C VAL A 61 0.54 -3.42 -14.72
N ARG A 62 -0.08 -4.47 -15.27
CA ARG A 62 -0.11 -4.73 -16.70
C ARG A 62 -1.56 -4.89 -17.12
N TRP A 63 -1.96 -4.10 -18.11
CA TRP A 63 -3.31 -4.12 -18.64
C TRP A 63 -3.39 -5.20 -19.72
N GLY A 64 -4.33 -6.13 -19.56
CA GLY A 64 -4.69 -7.08 -20.60
C GLY A 64 -5.33 -6.41 -21.82
N PRO A 65 -5.48 -7.15 -22.94
CA PRO A 65 -6.24 -6.67 -24.09
C PRO A 65 -7.71 -6.40 -23.68
N ALA A 66 -8.33 -5.39 -24.30
CA ALA A 66 -9.61 -4.84 -23.84
C ALA A 66 -10.79 -5.83 -23.84
N ASP A 67 -10.65 -6.95 -24.54
CA ASP A 67 -11.61 -8.05 -24.67
C ASP A 67 -11.66 -8.99 -23.45
N ASP A 68 -10.66 -8.95 -22.56
CA ASP A 68 -10.66 -9.71 -21.30
C ASP A 68 -11.37 -9.01 -20.13
N GLY A 69 -12.10 -7.92 -20.42
CA GLY A 69 -12.73 -7.08 -19.41
C GLY A 69 -11.77 -6.15 -18.68
N GLY A 70 -10.54 -6.00 -19.17
CA GLY A 70 -9.52 -5.12 -18.60
C GLY A 70 -8.87 -5.74 -17.36
N ALA A 71 -8.61 -7.05 -17.38
CA ALA A 71 -7.94 -7.73 -16.28
C ALA A 71 -6.54 -7.15 -16.11
N VAL A 72 -6.35 -6.42 -15.02
CA VAL A 72 -5.06 -5.81 -14.69
C VAL A 72 -4.29 -6.81 -13.82
N ASP A 73 -3.28 -7.45 -14.41
CA ASP A 73 -2.26 -8.18 -13.65
C ASP A 73 -1.55 -7.19 -12.72
N LYS A 74 -1.33 -7.58 -11.47
CA LYS A 74 -0.72 -6.72 -10.44
C LYS A 74 0.45 -7.43 -9.81
N ARG A 75 1.51 -6.72 -9.48
CA ARG A 75 2.62 -7.25 -8.67
C ARG A 75 3.07 -6.20 -7.69
N GLY A 76 3.39 -6.64 -6.46
CA GLY A 76 4.25 -5.85 -5.60
C GLY A 76 5.60 -5.66 -6.26
N ALA A 77 6.20 -4.49 -6.11
CA ALA A 77 7.52 -4.23 -6.66
C ALA A 77 8.31 -3.27 -5.78
N CYS A 78 9.62 -3.24 -6.01
CA CYS A 78 10.54 -2.35 -5.32
C CYS A 78 10.97 -1.19 -6.22
N LEU A 79 11.04 0.02 -5.67
CA LEU A 79 11.70 1.15 -6.36
C LEU A 79 13.21 1.18 -6.16
N GLY A 80 13.75 0.48 -5.16
CA GLY A 80 15.18 0.49 -4.83
C GLY A 80 15.99 -0.66 -5.43
N CYS A 81 15.33 -1.72 -5.90
CA CYS A 81 15.98 -2.87 -6.55
C CYS A 81 15.04 -3.50 -7.60
N THR A 82 15.48 -4.58 -8.23
CA THR A 82 14.73 -5.26 -9.31
C THR A 82 13.72 -6.31 -8.82
N TRP A 83 13.45 -6.35 -7.51
CA TRP A 83 12.50 -7.28 -6.92
C TRP A 83 11.05 -7.00 -7.40
N GLU A 84 10.36 -8.07 -7.73
CA GLU A 84 8.94 -8.11 -8.11
C GLU A 84 8.31 -9.33 -7.43
N GLY A 85 7.11 -9.14 -6.87
CA GLY A 85 6.32 -10.20 -6.29
C GLY A 85 5.58 -11.06 -7.32
N PRO A 86 4.85 -12.08 -6.87
CA PRO A 86 3.99 -12.89 -7.73
C PRO A 86 2.85 -12.05 -8.33
N THR A 87 2.25 -12.55 -9.42
CA THR A 87 1.07 -11.91 -10.02
C THR A 87 -0.15 -12.09 -9.11
N ARG A 88 -0.76 -10.99 -8.70
CA ARG A 88 -1.92 -10.90 -7.82
C ARG A 88 -3.14 -10.38 -8.56
N ARG A 89 -4.32 -10.82 -8.13
CA ARG A 89 -5.61 -10.25 -8.57
C ARG A 89 -5.97 -9.00 -7.77
N SER A 90 -5.66 -9.00 -6.48
CA SER A 90 -5.94 -7.92 -5.55
C SER A 90 -4.82 -6.86 -5.54
N VAL A 91 -5.21 -5.59 -5.38
CA VAL A 91 -4.28 -4.49 -5.10
C VAL A 91 -3.63 -4.67 -3.73
N ASN A 92 -4.42 -5.11 -2.75
CA ASN A 92 -3.95 -5.24 -1.38
C ASN A 92 -2.83 -6.27 -1.30
N ASP A 93 -3.02 -7.46 -1.85
CA ASP A 93 -2.01 -8.52 -1.83
C ASP A 93 -0.71 -8.07 -2.48
N ALA A 94 -0.79 -7.35 -3.61
CA ALA A 94 0.39 -6.82 -4.29
C ALA A 94 1.10 -5.73 -3.46
N VAL A 95 0.33 -4.86 -2.79
CA VAL A 95 0.89 -3.87 -1.87
C VAL A 95 1.54 -4.56 -0.67
N GLU A 96 0.92 -5.59 -0.10
CA GLU A 96 1.47 -6.36 1.02
C GLU A 96 2.76 -7.08 0.64
N ASP A 97 2.80 -7.75 -0.52
CA ASP A 97 4.05 -8.35 -1.03
C ASP A 97 5.18 -7.31 -1.10
N ALA A 98 4.90 -6.10 -1.59
CA ALA A 98 5.89 -5.04 -1.67
C ALA A 98 6.40 -4.59 -0.30
N HIS A 99 5.53 -4.59 0.72
CA HIS A 99 5.92 -4.27 2.09
C HIS A 99 6.65 -5.42 2.77
N ASP A 100 6.36 -6.68 2.45
CA ASP A 100 7.14 -7.82 2.94
C ASP A 100 8.59 -7.76 2.51
N HIS A 101 8.80 -7.29 1.28
CA HIS A 101 10.12 -7.06 0.74
C HIS A 101 10.81 -5.83 1.37
N ALA A 102 10.12 -4.68 1.43
CA ALA A 102 10.74 -3.41 1.83
C ALA A 102 10.78 -3.18 3.34
N TRP A 103 9.87 -3.79 4.10
CA TRP A 103 9.62 -3.56 5.52
C TRP A 103 9.27 -4.85 6.28
N PRO A 104 10.14 -5.87 6.36
CA PRO A 104 9.77 -7.22 6.81
C PRO A 104 8.99 -7.31 8.14
N SER A 105 9.19 -6.38 9.07
CA SER A 105 8.50 -6.32 10.37
C SER A 105 7.16 -5.56 10.37
N TRP A 106 6.67 -5.08 9.22
CA TRP A 106 5.47 -4.24 9.16
C TRP A 106 4.21 -4.96 9.67
N ARG A 107 4.13 -6.28 9.49
CA ARG A 107 3.00 -7.09 9.96
C ARG A 107 2.90 -7.18 11.49
N SER A 108 4.00 -6.95 12.18
CA SER A 108 4.04 -6.98 13.65
C SER A 108 3.71 -5.62 14.27
N LEU A 109 3.41 -4.59 13.46
CA LEU A 109 3.05 -3.27 13.97
C LEU A 109 1.66 -3.30 14.63
N LEU A 110 1.53 -2.52 15.70
CA LEU A 110 0.24 -2.28 16.32
C LEU A 110 -0.68 -1.50 15.35
N ALA A 111 -1.88 -2.02 15.14
CA ALA A 111 -2.88 -1.33 14.33
C ALA A 111 -3.42 -0.13 15.11
N VAL A 112 -3.18 1.09 14.61
CA VAL A 112 -3.67 2.34 15.18
C VAL A 112 -5.05 2.68 14.63
N ARG A 113 -5.83 3.51 15.33
CA ARG A 113 -7.09 4.00 14.76
C ARG A 113 -6.81 4.94 13.60
N GLU A 114 -7.61 4.85 12.54
CA GLU A 114 -7.51 5.80 11.43
C GLU A 114 -7.74 7.25 11.92
N LEU A 115 -7.00 8.19 11.34
CA LEU A 115 -7.27 9.61 11.54
C LEU A 115 -8.64 9.94 10.92
N ARG A 116 -9.49 10.68 11.65
CA ARG A 116 -10.75 11.17 11.08
C ARG A 116 -10.39 12.11 9.93
N THR A 117 -10.64 11.68 8.70
CA THR A 117 -10.29 12.40 7.46
C THR A 117 -10.94 13.78 7.34
N SER A 118 -11.99 14.06 8.12
CA SER A 118 -12.66 15.37 8.23
C SER A 118 -12.14 16.24 9.38
N SER A 119 -11.12 15.80 10.12
CA SER A 119 -10.58 16.55 11.25
C SER A 119 -9.72 17.69 10.72
N HIS A 120 -10.34 18.84 10.44
CA HIS A 120 -9.63 20.11 10.27
C HIS A 120 -8.99 20.60 11.57
N ASP A 121 -9.28 19.92 12.69
CA ASP A 121 -8.67 20.16 14.00
C ASP A 121 -7.19 19.75 14.02
N PRO A 122 -6.26 20.72 14.07
CA PRO A 122 -4.83 20.45 14.10
C PRO A 122 -4.39 19.68 15.36
N GLU A 123 -5.11 19.82 16.48
CA GLU A 123 -4.76 19.13 17.72
C GLU A 123 -5.15 17.65 17.67
N ALA A 124 -6.27 17.30 17.03
CA ALA A 124 -6.61 15.92 16.73
C ALA A 124 -5.55 15.25 15.83
N VAL A 125 -5.07 15.95 14.80
CA VAL A 125 -4.00 15.47 13.93
C VAL A 125 -2.70 15.27 14.72
N ARG A 126 -2.35 16.24 15.59
CA ARG A 126 -1.16 16.16 16.44
C ARG A 126 -1.23 14.98 17.41
N ARG A 127 -2.34 14.82 18.15
CA ARG A 127 -2.54 13.69 19.08
C ARG A 127 -2.47 12.35 18.38
N TRP A 128 -3.09 12.24 17.21
CA TRP A 128 -3.01 11.03 16.41
C TRP A 128 -1.57 10.74 15.98
N ARG A 129 -0.83 11.72 15.46
CA ARG A 129 0.59 11.55 15.11
C ARG A 129 1.42 11.09 16.29
N LEU A 130 1.24 11.69 17.47
CA LEU A 130 1.92 11.27 18.69
C LEU A 130 1.63 9.81 19.04
N GLN A 131 0.37 9.38 18.93
CA GLN A 131 -0.02 7.99 19.15
C GLN A 131 0.67 7.04 18.17
N VAL A 132 0.73 7.39 16.88
CA VAL A 132 1.42 6.56 15.88
C VAL A 132 2.91 6.47 16.19
N THR A 133 3.56 7.62 16.40
CA THR A 133 5.00 7.67 16.69
C THR A 133 5.37 6.94 17.98
N SER A 134 4.54 6.98 19.02
CA SER A 134 4.81 6.25 20.27
C SER A 134 4.57 4.75 20.18
N SER A 135 3.85 4.28 19.15
CA SER A 135 3.50 2.86 18.98
C SER A 135 4.52 2.10 18.13
N TYR A 136 5.34 2.80 17.34
CA TYR A 136 6.22 2.22 16.32
C TYR A 136 7.70 2.33 16.69
N PRO A 137 8.56 1.49 16.08
CA PRO A 137 9.99 1.59 16.29
C PRO A 137 10.52 2.99 15.99
N PRO A 138 11.51 3.51 16.75
CA PRO A 138 12.14 4.80 16.46
C PRO A 138 12.67 4.86 15.02
N GLY A 139 12.42 5.98 14.33
CA GLY A 139 12.88 6.17 12.96
C GLY A 139 12.04 5.46 11.89
N TRP A 140 11.01 4.67 12.26
CA TRP A 140 10.19 3.91 11.31
C TRP A 140 9.47 4.82 10.30
N LEU A 141 8.79 5.84 10.80
CA LEU A 141 8.01 6.76 9.97
C LEU A 141 8.92 7.68 9.16
N GLU A 142 9.98 8.20 9.77
CA GLU A 142 10.99 9.07 9.14
C GLU A 142 11.68 8.35 7.98
N SER A 143 11.92 7.05 8.17
CA SER A 143 12.42 6.18 7.13
C SER A 143 11.35 5.79 6.12
N GLY A 144 10.13 6.30 6.19
CA GLY A 144 9.03 6.09 5.23
C GLY A 144 8.30 4.76 5.35
N GLY A 145 8.31 4.15 6.54
CA GLY A 145 7.56 2.94 6.85
C GLY A 145 6.04 3.14 6.76
N PRO A 146 5.27 2.06 6.53
CA PRO A 146 3.82 2.12 6.52
C PRO A 146 3.27 2.35 7.93
N ILE A 147 2.00 2.77 7.98
CA ILE A 147 1.15 2.65 9.15
C ILE A 147 0.15 1.52 8.94
N VAL A 148 -0.18 0.79 10.00
CA VAL A 148 -1.26 -0.20 10.01
C VAL A 148 -2.46 0.42 10.71
N VAL A 149 -3.62 0.47 10.05
CA VAL A 149 -4.81 1.14 10.56
C VAL A 149 -5.99 0.21 10.75
N ARG A 150 -6.71 0.40 11.86
CA ARG A 150 -8.08 -0.09 12.04
C ARG A 150 -9.03 0.96 11.45
N ARG A 151 -9.69 0.59 10.36
CA ARG A 151 -10.70 1.43 9.68
C ARG A 151 -11.96 1.51 10.52
N ARG A 152 -12.65 2.67 10.46
CA ARG A 152 -13.97 2.82 11.07
C ARG A 152 -15.04 2.11 10.26
N ASN A 153 -14.94 2.18 8.94
CA ASN A 153 -15.78 1.39 8.05
C ASN A 153 -15.11 0.02 7.80
N PRO A 154 -15.62 -1.08 8.35
CA PRO A 154 -15.02 -2.41 8.19
C PRO A 154 -15.06 -2.92 6.73
N ASP A 155 -15.91 -2.34 5.89
CA ASP A 155 -16.00 -2.69 4.47
C ASP A 155 -14.93 -1.98 3.62
N ASP A 156 -14.36 -0.88 4.12
CA ASP A 156 -13.26 -0.20 3.44
C ASP A 156 -11.93 -0.90 3.74
N ARG A 157 -11.59 -1.88 2.91
CA ARG A 157 -10.35 -2.65 3.06
C ARG A 157 -9.20 -2.11 2.21
N MET A 158 -9.35 -0.95 1.57
CA MET A 158 -8.37 -0.48 0.58
C MET A 158 -7.12 0.10 1.25
N HIS A 159 -5.95 -0.45 0.89
CA HIS A 159 -4.64 0.13 1.24
C HIS A 159 -4.42 1.43 0.46
N ARG A 160 -3.85 2.45 1.09
CA ARG A 160 -3.70 3.78 0.49
C ARG A 160 -2.26 4.26 0.50
N ALA A 161 -1.69 4.49 -0.68
CA ALA A 161 -0.38 5.12 -0.82
C ALA A 161 -0.43 6.61 -0.37
N GLY A 162 0.65 7.11 0.23
CA GLY A 162 0.80 8.52 0.58
C GLY A 162 -0.03 9.00 1.78
N LYS A 163 -0.59 8.08 2.57
CA LYS A 163 -1.47 8.41 3.70
C LYS A 163 -0.82 8.24 5.08
N ALA A 164 0.35 7.60 5.17
CA ALA A 164 1.15 7.67 6.39
C ALA A 164 1.64 9.11 6.63
N PRO A 165 1.90 9.51 7.90
CA PRO A 165 2.36 10.86 8.24
C PRO A 165 3.58 11.34 7.44
N SER A 166 4.46 10.43 7.06
CA SER A 166 5.69 10.68 6.29
C SER A 166 5.54 10.48 4.77
N GLY A 167 4.33 10.21 4.28
CA GLY A 167 4.08 9.92 2.86
C GLY A 167 4.21 8.44 2.47
N GLY A 168 4.42 7.54 3.43
CA GLY A 168 4.32 6.09 3.25
C GLY A 168 2.87 5.58 3.05
N TYR A 169 2.69 4.27 3.12
CA TYR A 169 1.37 3.63 2.97
C TYR A 169 0.57 3.61 4.27
N GLU A 170 -0.73 3.74 4.13
CA GLU A 170 -1.71 3.30 5.11
C GLU A 170 -2.22 1.92 4.70
N ILE A 171 -1.90 0.91 5.51
CA ILE A 171 -2.28 -0.49 5.30
C ILE A 171 -3.42 -0.80 6.26
N VAL A 172 -4.53 -1.30 5.73
CA VAL A 172 -5.68 -1.70 6.56
C VAL A 172 -5.36 -3.01 7.28
N ALA A 173 -5.51 -3.02 8.59
CA ALA A 173 -5.40 -4.24 9.38
C ALA A 173 -6.48 -5.24 8.94
N VAL A 174 -6.11 -6.51 8.80
CA VAL A 174 -7.10 -7.58 8.71
C VAL A 174 -7.82 -7.63 10.07
N PRO A 175 -9.15 -7.56 10.13
CA PRO A 175 -9.87 -7.68 11.39
C PRO A 175 -9.53 -9.01 12.04
N ASP A 176 -9.17 -8.96 13.33
CA ASP A 176 -8.93 -10.14 14.11
C ASP A 176 -10.29 -10.82 14.35
N LEU A 177 -10.51 -12.01 13.79
CA LEU A 177 -11.77 -12.77 13.91
C LEU A 177 -12.07 -13.20 15.37
N ARG A 178 -11.22 -12.82 16.32
CA ARG A 178 -11.30 -13.19 17.74
C ARG A 178 -11.97 -12.15 18.63
N GLU A 179 -12.21 -10.92 18.17
CA GLU A 179 -12.84 -9.87 18.99
C GLU A 179 -14.39 -9.89 18.95
N GLU A 180 -15.03 -10.68 18.07
CA GLU A 180 -16.50 -10.72 17.94
C GLU A 180 -17.22 -11.55 19.02
N SER A 181 -16.52 -12.32 19.86
CA SER A 181 -17.15 -13.20 20.86
C SER A 181 -17.31 -12.60 22.26
N SER A 182 -16.96 -11.33 22.49
CA SER A 182 -16.94 -10.74 23.84
C SER A 182 -18.16 -9.85 24.16
N GLY A 183 -19.21 -9.91 23.35
CA GLY A 183 -20.36 -9.00 23.42
C GLY A 183 -21.70 -9.61 23.84
N GLU A 184 -21.77 -10.88 24.28
CA GLU A 184 -23.05 -11.44 24.76
C GLU A 184 -23.22 -11.13 26.25
N ALA A 185 -24.08 -10.16 26.52
CA ALA A 185 -24.47 -9.74 27.86
C ALA A 185 -25.06 -10.91 28.65
N VAL A 186 -24.43 -11.25 29.77
CA VAL A 186 -25.02 -12.09 30.81
C VAL A 186 -26.23 -11.34 31.38
N GLN A 187 -27.43 -11.66 30.88
CA GLN A 187 -28.67 -11.33 31.55
C GLN A 187 -28.79 -12.24 32.77
N GLY A 188 -28.41 -11.70 33.94
CA GLY A 188 -28.66 -12.33 35.23
C GLY A 188 -30.16 -12.52 35.43
N THR A 189 -30.59 -13.78 35.53
CA THR A 189 -31.90 -14.14 36.08
C THR A 189 -31.72 -14.27 37.59
N LEU A 190 -32.34 -13.35 38.35
CA LEU A 190 -32.50 -13.49 39.80
C LEU A 190 -33.55 -14.57 40.11
N PRO A 191 -33.39 -15.38 41.17
CA PRO A 191 -34.35 -16.42 41.53
C PRO A 191 -35.56 -15.80 42.27
N GLY A 192 -36.77 -16.18 41.84
CA GLY A 192 -38.02 -15.89 42.54
C GLY A 192 -38.35 -17.01 43.52
N LEU A 193 -38.85 -16.58 44.68
CA LEU A 193 -39.33 -17.33 45.85
C LEU A 193 -40.39 -18.39 45.56
#